data_AF-A0A954QIZ9-F1
#
_entry.id   AF-A0A954QIZ9-F1
#
_cell.length_a   1.000
_cell.length_b   1.000
_cell.length_c   1.000
_cell.angle_alpha   90.00
_cell.angle_beta   90.00
_cell.angle_gamma   90.00
#
_symmetry.space_group_name_H-M   'P 1'
#
loop_
_entity.id
_entity.type
_entity.pdbx_description
1 polymer ?
#
loop_
_entity_poly.entity_id
_entity_poly.type
_entity_poly.pdbx_seq_one_letter_code
_entity_poly.pdbx_strand_id
1 'polypeptide(L)'
;MDGKTQQAPLCRTVEHDQADMVALAQRKLQSHPQFHWHCQTIHIDLEGELLVLTGQLPSFYLKQLAQEALRGITPTVINRIDVVSCDGLSSTRQ
;
A
#
# COMPACT_ATOMS: atom_id res chain seq x y z
N MET A 1 -36.33 30.34 9.10
CA MET A 1 -35.31 30.10 8.05
C MET A 1 -34.11 29.56 8.80
N ASP A 2 -34.17 28.27 9.11
CA ASP A 2 -33.35 27.68 10.15
C ASP A 2 -32.19 26.94 9.48
N GLY A 3 -31.01 27.54 9.61
CA GLY A 3 -29.76 27.01 9.10
C GLY A 3 -29.41 25.71 9.82
N LYS A 4 -29.69 24.57 9.18
CA LYS A 4 -29.19 23.27 9.61
C LYS A 4 -27.72 23.15 9.21
N THR A 5 -26.85 23.42 10.17
CA THR A 5 -25.43 23.09 10.13
C THR A 5 -25.28 21.61 9.82
N GLN A 6 -24.76 21.29 8.63
CA GLN A 6 -24.39 19.95 8.24
C GLN A 6 -23.16 19.52 9.05
N GLN A 7 -23.38 18.65 10.02
CA GLN A 7 -22.31 17.98 10.74
C GLN A 7 -21.76 16.88 9.83
N ALA A 8 -20.64 17.16 9.17
CA ALA A 8 -19.88 16.16 8.42
C ALA A 8 -19.35 15.09 9.40
N PRO A 9 -19.33 13.80 9.02
CA PRO A 9 -18.78 12.76 9.88
C PRO A 9 -17.29 13.00 10.07
N LEU A 10 -16.88 13.23 11.32
CA LEU A 10 -15.49 13.12 11.76
C LEU A 10 -15.03 11.69 11.44
N CYS A 11 -14.33 11.52 10.32
CA CYS A 11 -13.51 10.34 10.09
C CYS A 11 -12.62 10.21 11.32
N ARG A 12 -12.91 9.23 12.18
CA ARG A 12 -12.03 8.85 13.27
C ARG A 12 -10.73 8.38 12.63
N THR A 13 -9.73 9.25 12.57
CA THR A 13 -8.37 8.79 12.35
C THR A 13 -8.03 7.96 13.58
N VAL A 14 -8.07 6.65 13.40
CA VAL A 14 -7.47 5.71 14.33
C VAL A 14 -5.96 5.96 14.24
N GLU A 15 -5.43 6.68 15.23
CA GLU A 15 -3.99 6.87 15.44
C GLU A 15 -3.36 5.51 15.74
N HIS A 16 -3.12 4.72 14.70
CA HIS A 16 -2.33 3.50 14.82
C HIS A 16 -0.86 3.88 14.86
N ASP A 17 -0.13 3.26 15.78
CA ASP A 17 1.31 3.42 15.85
C ASP A 17 1.95 3.05 14.51
N GLN A 18 2.89 3.86 14.05
CA GLN A 18 3.55 3.67 12.77
C GLN A 18 4.17 2.28 12.64
N ALA A 19 4.78 1.77 13.72
CA ALA A 19 5.39 0.45 13.72
C ALA A 19 4.33 -0.65 13.56
N ASP A 20 3.15 -0.48 14.17
CA ASP A 20 2.05 -1.44 14.07
C ASP A 20 1.47 -1.51 12.65
N MET A 21 1.29 -0.37 11.98
CA MET A 21 0.78 -0.33 10.61
C MET A 21 1.75 -0.97 9.62
N VAL A 22 3.04 -0.66 9.73
CA VAL A 22 4.08 -1.25 8.87
C VAL A 22 4.17 -2.75 9.11
N ALA A 23 4.20 -3.19 10.38
CA ALA A 23 4.24 -4.62 10.71
C ALA A 23 3.00 -5.37 10.21
N LEU A 24 1.82 -4.76 10.29
CA LEU A 24 0.57 -5.34 9.77
C LEU A 24 0.62 -5.49 8.24
N ALA A 25 1.07 -4.45 7.54
CA ALA A 25 1.22 -4.46 6.09
C ALA A 25 2.24 -5.52 5.64
N GLN A 26 3.39 -5.60 6.30
CA GLN A 26 4.41 -6.61 6.04
C GLN A 26 3.87 -8.02 6.24
N ARG A 27 3.20 -8.29 7.37
CA ARG A 27 2.59 -9.60 7.64
C ARG A 27 1.57 -9.98 6.57
N LYS A 28 0.76 -9.03 6.12
CA LYS A 28 -0.28 -9.28 5.11
C LYS A 28 0.33 -9.64 3.76
N LEU A 29 1.37 -8.93 3.32
CA LEU A 29 2.11 -9.30 2.11
C LEU A 29 2.82 -10.65 2.26
N GLN A 30 3.47 -10.91 3.39
CA GLN A 30 4.16 -12.19 3.66
C GLN A 30 3.20 -13.38 3.67
N SER A 31 1.97 -13.20 4.17
CA SER A 31 0.95 -14.24 4.16
C SER A 31 0.39 -14.56 2.77
N HIS A 32 0.67 -13.71 1.78
CA HIS A 32 0.08 -13.82 0.47
C HIS A 32 0.94 -14.75 -0.43
N PRO A 33 0.39 -15.88 -0.95
CA PRO A 33 1.18 -16.92 -1.61
C PRO A 33 2.06 -16.43 -2.77
N GLN A 34 1.58 -15.41 -3.49
CA GLN A 34 2.28 -14.83 -4.64
C GLN A 34 3.49 -13.96 -4.29
N PHE A 35 3.64 -13.56 -3.02
CA PHE A 35 4.75 -12.72 -2.57
C PHE A 35 5.81 -13.47 -1.76
N HIS A 36 5.66 -14.78 -1.52
CA HIS A 36 6.60 -15.59 -0.74
C HIS A 36 8.07 -15.40 -1.14
N TRP A 37 8.35 -15.22 -2.44
CA TRP A 37 9.70 -15.02 -2.98
C TRP A 37 10.02 -13.56 -3.35
N HIS A 38 9.06 -12.65 -3.21
CA HIS A 38 9.17 -11.25 -3.63
C HIS A 38 9.06 -10.27 -2.46
N CYS A 39 8.63 -10.70 -1.27
CA CYS A 39 8.54 -9.82 -0.10
C CYS A 39 9.87 -9.18 0.29
N GLN A 40 11.01 -9.83 0.00
CA GLN A 40 12.34 -9.31 0.35
C GLN A 40 12.71 -8.05 -0.44
N THR A 41 12.09 -7.83 -1.60
CA THR A 41 12.35 -6.66 -2.44
C THR A 41 11.34 -5.54 -2.23
N ILE A 42 10.33 -5.72 -1.36
CA ILE A 42 9.31 -4.72 -1.05
C ILE A 42 9.61 -4.09 0.30
N HIS A 43 9.81 -2.78 0.30
CA HIS A 43 9.91 -1.97 1.50
C HIS A 43 8.59 -1.25 1.75
N ILE A 44 8.20 -1.16 3.01
CA ILE A 44 6.95 -0.54 3.44
C ILE A 44 7.30 0.50 4.50
N ASP A 45 6.91 1.75 4.22
CA ASP A 45 7.04 2.87 5.13
C ASP A 45 5.67 3.51 5.38
N LEU A 46 5.56 4.25 6.49
CA LEU A 46 4.40 5.09 6.77
C LEU A 46 4.84 6.54 6.83
N GLU A 47 4.31 7.36 5.92
CA GLU A 47 4.53 8.80 5.90
C GLU A 47 3.24 9.49 6.35
N GLY A 48 3.14 9.82 7.64
CA GLY A 48 1.90 10.33 8.24
C GLY A 48 0.80 9.27 8.23
N GLU A 49 -0.23 9.46 7.41
CA GLU A 49 -1.34 8.50 7.22
C GLU A 49 -1.22 7.67 5.92
N LEU A 50 -0.10 7.81 5.20
CA LEU A 50 0.13 7.18 3.90
C LEU A 50 1.04 5.97 4.02
N LEU A 51 0.56 4.79 3.62
CA LEU A 51 1.42 3.61 3.46
C LEU A 51 2.15 3.69 2.12
N VAL A 52 3.46 3.85 2.15
CA VAL A 52 4.32 3.95 0.97
C VAL A 52 4.98 2.60 0.73
N LEU A 53 4.72 2.01 -0.43
CA LEU A 53 5.40 0.80 -0.89
C LEU A 53 6.46 1.18 -1.89
N THR A 54 7.69 0.76 -1.66
CA THR A 54 8.80 0.90 -2.60
C THR A 54 9.44 -0.47 -2.83
N GLY A 55 10.24 -0.61 -3.87
CA GLY A 55 10.87 -1.89 -4.19
C GLY A 55 10.79 -2.27 -5.64
N GLN A 56 11.02 -3.55 -5.93
CA GLN A 56 10.99 -4.10 -7.28
C GLN A 56 10.14 -5.36 -7.36
N LEU A 57 9.31 -5.46 -8.40
CA LEU A 57 8.49 -6.64 -8.70
C LEU A 57 8.62 -7.05 -10.17
N PRO A 58 8.51 -8.34 -10.51
CA PRO A 58 8.68 -8.79 -11.89
C PRO A 58 7.45 -8.53 -12.78
N SER A 59 6.33 -8.01 -12.24
CA SER A 59 5.14 -7.72 -13.04
C SER A 59 4.24 -6.63 -12.43
N PHE A 60 3.51 -5.94 -13.31
CA PHE A 60 2.43 -5.02 -12.92
C PHE A 60 1.31 -5.73 -12.17
N TYR A 61 1.08 -7.02 -12.45
CA TYR A 61 0.09 -7.82 -11.74
C TYR A 61 0.41 -7.91 -10.24
N LEU A 62 1.66 -8.24 -9.89
CA LEU A 62 2.10 -8.26 -8.49
C LEU A 62 2.04 -6.86 -7.87
N LYS A 63 2.38 -5.81 -8.63
CA LYS A 63 2.25 -4.43 -8.15
C LYS A 63 0.79 -4.10 -7.78
N GLN A 64 -0.17 -4.43 -8.64
CA GLN A 64 -1.60 -4.21 -8.36
C GLN A 64 -2.07 -5.04 -7.16
N LEU A 65 -1.64 -6.30 -7.08
CA LEU A 65 -2.04 -7.17 -6.00
C LEU A 65 -1.50 -6.72 -4.63
N ALA A 66 -0.29 -6.15 -4.58
CA ALA A 66 0.26 -5.59 -3.35
C ALA A 66 -0.59 -4.42 -2.85
N GLN A 67 -1.05 -3.56 -3.77
CA GLN A 67 -1.94 -2.45 -3.44
C GLN A 67 -3.30 -2.94 -2.95
N GLU A 68 -3.91 -3.92 -3.62
CA GLU A 68 -5.21 -4.46 -3.23
C GLU A 68 -5.14 -5.20 -1.88
N ALA A 69 -4.08 -5.96 -1.62
CA ALA A 69 -3.87 -6.65 -0.35
C ALA A 69 -3.85 -5.66 0.84
N LEU A 70 -3.27 -4.48 0.64
CA LEU A 70 -3.11 -3.45 1.67
C LEU A 70 -4.26 -2.45 1.75
N ARG A 71 -5.15 -2.41 0.75
CA ARG A 71 -6.34 -1.55 0.74
C ARG A 71 -7.26 -1.75 1.95
N GLY A 72 -7.24 -2.94 2.54
CA GLY A 72 -7.98 -3.25 3.77
C GLY A 72 -7.31 -2.79 5.07
N ILE A 73 -6.09 -2.23 5.01
CA ILE A 73 -5.35 -1.70 6.18
C ILE A 73 -5.50 -0.18 6.24
N THR A 74 -5.34 0.50 5.11
CA THR A 74 -5.54 1.94 5.00
C THR A 74 -6.16 2.28 3.64
N PRO A 75 -7.03 3.30 3.57
CA PRO A 75 -7.52 3.82 2.30
C PRO A 75 -6.41 4.46 1.44
N THR A 76 -5.29 4.86 2.04
CA THR A 76 -4.25 5.68 1.40
C THR A 76 -2.94 4.90 1.25
N VAL A 77 -2.86 4.12 0.17
CA VAL A 77 -1.67 3.34 -0.19
C VAL A 77 -1.01 3.96 -1.42
N ILE A 78 0.25 4.39 -1.29
CA ILE A 78 1.07 4.92 -2.37
C ILE A 78 2.02 3.84 -2.86
N ASN A 79 1.76 3.28 -4.04
CA ASN A 79 2.58 2.21 -4.60
C ASN A 79 3.63 2.74 -5.58
N ARG A 80 4.88 2.90 -5.10
CA ARG A 80 6.07 3.28 -5.88
C ARG A 80 6.96 2.08 -6.22
N ILE A 81 6.44 0.86 -6.19
CA ILE A 81 7.20 -0.32 -6.62
C ILE A 81 7.51 -0.23 -8.11
N ASP A 82 8.79 -0.35 -8.47
CA ASP A 82 9.20 -0.47 -9.85
C ASP A 82 8.90 -1.88 -10.36
N VAL A 83 8.41 -1.97 -11.58
CA VAL A 83 8.32 -3.26 -12.26
C VAL A 83 9.66 -3.47 -12.95
N VAL A 84 10.31 -4.61 -12.75
CA VAL A 84 11.57 -4.95 -13.41
C VAL A 84 11.44 -6.36 -13.97
N SER A 85 11.12 -6.46 -15.26
CA SER A 85 11.03 -7.73 -15.97
C SER A 85 12.45 -8.20 -16.34
N CYS A 86 12.73 -9.51 -16.23
CA CYS A 86 14.02 -10.11 -16.60
C CYS A 86 14.40 -9.86 -18.07
N ASP A 87 13.41 -9.51 -18.90
CA ASP A 87 13.50 -9.25 -20.33
C ASP A 87 13.90 -7.79 -20.66
N GLY A 88 14.21 -6.96 -19.66
CA GLY A 88 14.68 -5.57 -19.86
C GLY A 88 13.61 -4.60 -20.36
N LEU A 89 12.37 -5.06 -20.55
CA LEU A 89 11.23 -4.24 -20.89
C LEU A 89 10.51 -3.83 -19.62
N SER A 90 10.93 -2.73 -19.02
CA SER A 90 10.07 -2.06 -18.05
C SER A 90 10.09 -0.55 -18.24
N SER A 91 9.17 -0.09 -19.06
CA SER A 91 8.67 1.27 -19.02
C SER A 91 7.36 1.34 -19.79
N THR A 92 6.25 1.37 -19.06
CA THR A 92 5.11 2.16 -19.51
C THR A 92 4.64 3.01 -18.34
N ARG A 93 5.23 4.21 -18.25
CA ARG A 93 4.53 5.35 -17.67
C ARG A 93 3.31 5.63 -18.57
N GLN A 94 2.11 5.50 -18.03
CA GLN A 94 0.94 6.19 -18.52
C GLN A 94 0.34 6.99 -17.37
#